data_AF-I3RNW9-F1
#
_entry.id   AF-I3RNW9-F1
#
_cell.length_a   1.000
_cell.length_b   1.000
_cell.length_c   1.000
_cell.angle_alpha   90.00
_cell.angle_beta   90.00
_cell.angle_gamma   90.00
#
_symmetry.space_group_name_H-M   'P 1'
#
loop_
_entity.id
_entity.type
_entity.pdbx_description
1 polymer ?
#
loop_
_entity_poly.entity_id
_entity_poly.type
_entity_poly.pdbx_seq_one_letter_code
_entity_poly.pdbx_strand_id
1 'polypeptide(L)' 'ETVSNLIRPGTLAIRLTANMIAGHLLITLLSTASPLTPILLWPVLSTAQMALSLLELAVAFIQAYVFSVLVTLYAAEVTN' A
#
# COMPACT_ATOMS: atom_id res chain seq x y z
N GLU A 1 -3.96 -10.60 -28.05
CA GLU A 1 -4.94 -10.01 -27.11
C GLU A 1 -4.92 -10.70 -25.73
N THR A 2 -4.90 -12.04 -25.68
CA THR A 2 -4.79 -12.86 -24.45
C THR A 2 -3.63 -12.49 -23.53
N VAL A 3 -2.43 -12.22 -24.06
CA VAL A 3 -1.25 -11.80 -23.27
C VAL A 3 -1.43 -10.40 -22.69
N SER A 4 -2.04 -9.46 -23.43
CA SER A 4 -2.29 -8.09 -22.96
C SER A 4 -3.33 -8.04 -21.83
N ASN A 5 -4.35 -8.91 -21.89
CA ASN A 5 -5.37 -9.01 -20.85
C ASN A 5 -4.82 -9.62 -19.54
N LEU A 6 -3.82 -10.50 -19.62
CA LEU A 6 -3.16 -11.10 -18.46
C LEU A 6 -2.15 -10.15 -17.77
N ILE A 7 -1.50 -9.27 -18.53
CA ILE A 7 -0.51 -8.32 -17.99
C ILE A 7 -1.19 -7.21 -17.16
N ARG A 8 -2.44 -6.84 -17.47
CA ARG A 8 -3.16 -5.76 -16.76
C ARG A 8 -3.36 -6.04 -15.25
N PRO A 9 -3.87 -7.21 -14.81
CA PRO A 9 -3.92 -7.54 -13.38
C PRO A 9 -2.52 -7.71 -12.76
N GLY A 10 -1.53 -8.21 -13.50
CA GLY A 10 -0.15 -8.33 -13.03
C GLY A 10 0.49 -6.98 -12.70
N THR A 11 0.34 -5.99 -13.58
CA THR A 11 0.84 -4.63 -13.33
C THR A 11 0.13 -3.95 -12.16
N LEU A 12 -1.14 -4.29 -11.92
CA LEU A 12 -1.88 -3.79 -10.77
C LEU A 12 -1.42 -4.41 -9.45
N ALA A 13 -1.12 -5.71 -9.44
CA ALA A 13 -0.54 -6.41 -8.31
C ALA A 13 0.84 -5.86 -7.94
N ILE A 14 1.70 -5.60 -8.94
CA ILE A 14 3.02 -4.96 -8.72
C ILE A 14 2.87 -3.55 -8.16
N ARG A 15 1.86 -2.78 -8.60
CA ARG A 15 1.54 -1.47 -8.02
C ARG A 15 1.09 -1.57 -6.56
N LEU A 16 0.43 -2.67 -6.20
CA LEU A 16 -0.02 -2.96 -4.84
C LEU A 16 1.16 -3.27 -3.92
N THR A 17 2.07 -4.13 -4.36
CA THR A 17 3.28 -4.40 -3.61
C THR A 17 4.17 -3.16 -3.49
N ALA A 18 4.35 -2.39 -4.57
CA ALA A 18 5.18 -1.18 -4.55
C ALA A 18 4.61 -0.09 -3.62
N ASN A 19 3.30 0.16 -3.64
CA ASN A 19 2.67 1.17 -2.78
C ASN A 19 2.75 0.78 -1.30
N MET A 20 2.54 -0.50 -0.97
CA MET A 20 2.67 -1.00 0.41
C MET A 20 4.13 -0.98 0.88
N ILE A 21 5.09 -1.38 0.03
CA ILE A 21 6.52 -1.33 0.39
C ILE A 21 6.99 0.12 0.59
N ALA A 22 6.56 1.06 -0.25
CA ALA A 22 6.95 2.47 -0.12
C ALA A 22 6.43 3.11 1.17
N GLY A 23 5.16 2.85 1.52
CA GLY A 23 4.57 3.31 2.79
C GLY A 23 5.28 2.71 4.00
N HIS A 24 5.51 1.40 3.98
CA HIS A 24 6.22 0.69 5.04
C HIS A 24 7.68 1.16 5.21
N LEU A 25 8.40 1.37 4.10
CA LEU A 25 9.75 1.92 4.08
C LEU A 25 9.79 3.31 4.74
N LEU A 26 8.81 4.16 4.44
CA LEU A 26 8.72 5.49 5.03
C LEU A 26 8.54 5.44 6.55
N ILE A 27 7.69 4.54 7.05
CA ILE A 27 7.45 4.34 8.49
C ILE A 27 8.71 3.81 9.18
N THR A 28 9.40 2.85 8.56
CA THR A 28 10.65 2.29 9.11
C THR A 28 11.76 3.34 9.16
N LEU A 29 11.91 4.18 8.13
CA LEU A 29 12.86 5.29 8.15
C LEU A 29 12.54 6.29 9.28
N LEU A 30 11.27 6.67 9.44
CA LEU A 30 10.83 7.56 10.52
C LEU A 30 11.08 6.94 11.91
N SER A 31 10.83 5.64 12.06
CA SER A 31 11.08 4.90 13.29
C SER A 31 12.58 4.82 13.62
N THR A 32 13.45 4.67 12.61
CA THR A 32 14.91 4.67 12.82
C THR A 32 15.47 6.05 13.14
N ALA A 33 14.79 7.13 12.73
CA ALA A 33 15.15 8.50 13.08
C ALA A 33 14.68 8.88 14.50
N SER A 34 13.65 8.22 15.03
CA SER A 34 13.09 8.43 16.38
C SER A 34 14.12 8.47 17.53
N PRO A 35 15.05 7.51 17.68
CA PRO A 35 16.03 7.54 18.77
C PRO A 35 17.04 8.70 18.69
N LEU A 36 17.17 9.37 17.54
CA LEU A 36 18.05 10.53 17.36
C LEU A 36 17.34 11.86 17.67
N THR A 37 16.01 11.83 17.91
CA THR A 37 15.23 13.03 18.18
C THR A 37 15.29 13.43 19.66
N PRO A 38 15.30 14.74 19.98
CA PRO A 38 15.26 15.20 21.36
C PRO A 38 13.94 14.77 22.03
N ILE A 39 13.99 14.42 23.32
CA ILE A 39 12.86 13.88 24.09
C ILE A 39 11.59 14.76 24.04
N LEU A 40 11.76 16.07 23.84
CA LEU A 40 10.66 17.04 23.71
C LEU A 40 9.81 16.82 22.44
N LEU A 41 10.41 16.31 21.36
CA LEU A 41 9.74 16.08 20.07
C LEU A 41 9.21 14.64 19.92
N TRP A 42 9.53 13.76 20.85
CA TRP A 42 9.14 12.35 20.83
C TRP A 42 7.61 12.13 20.75
N PRO A 43 6.75 12.88 21.48
CA PRO A 43 5.30 12.73 21.38
C PRO A 43 4.78 13.08 19.98
N VAL A 44 5.34 14.13 19.37
CA VAL A 44 4.96 14.56 18.02
C VAL A 44 5.32 13.49 16.99
N LEU A 45 6.53 12.93 17.08
CA LEU A 45 6.97 11.88 16.17
C LEU A 45 6.12 10.60 16.31
N SER A 46 5.79 10.21 17.54
CA SER A 46 4.90 9.07 17.84
C SER A 46 3.51 9.26 17.22
N THR A 47 2.90 10.44 17.37
CA THR A 47 1.59 10.73 16.77
C THR A 47 1.64 10.70 15.24
N ALA A 48 2.71 11.22 14.64
CA ALA A 48 2.91 11.17 13.19
C ALA A 48 3.07 9.73 12.68
N GLN A 49 3.83 8.89 13.40
CA GLN A 49 3.99 7.47 13.05
C GLN A 49 2.67 6.70 13.13
N MET A 50 1.86 6.98 14.16
CA MET A 50 0.53 6.36 14.32
C MET A 50 -0.46 6.83 13.24
N ALA A 51 -0.39 8.10 12.82
CA ALA A 51 -1.19 8.61 11.71
C ALA A 51 -0.77 8.00 10.36
N LEU A 52 0.54 7.85 10.12
CA LEU A 52 1.06 7.25 8.89
C LEU A 52 0.67 5.77 8.74
N SER A 53 0.71 4.99 9.83
CA SER A 53 0.31 3.58 9.80
C SER A 53 -1.19 3.41 9.54
N LEU A 54 -2.01 4.33 10.07
CA LEU A 54 -3.45 4.34 9.82
C LEU A 54 -3.77 4.73 8.36
N LEU A 55 -3.00 5.65 7.77
CA LEU A 55 -3.07 5.98 6.35
C LEU A 55 -2.66 4.79 5.47
N GLU A 56 -1.56 4.09 5.78
CA GLU A 56 -1.12 2.92 5.03
C GLU A 56 -2.19 1.82 5.03
N LEU A 57 -2.83 1.58 6.17
CA LEU A 57 -3.94 0.64 6.29
C LEU A 57 -5.12 1.04 5.39
N ALA A 58 -5.49 2.32 5.36
CA ALA A 58 -6.55 2.83 4.49
C ALA A 58 -6.22 2.65 3.00
N VAL A 59 -4.98 2.93 2.60
CA VAL A 59 -4.50 2.70 1.22
C VAL A 59 -4.56 1.21 0.88
N ALA A 60 -4.13 0.32 1.79
CA ALA A 60 -4.17 -1.12 1.59
C ALA A 60 -5.61 -1.63 1.34
N PHE A 61 -6.60 -1.14 2.09
CA PHE A 61 -8.01 -1.47 1.87
C PHE A 61 -8.52 -1.03 0.50
N ILE A 62 -8.22 0.20 0.10
CA ILE A 62 -8.62 0.73 -1.22
C ILE A 62 -7.97 -0.11 -2.34
N GLN A 63 -6.69 -0.45 -2.19
CA GLN A 63 -5.96 -1.19 -3.22
C GLN A 63 -6.44 -2.65 -3.33
N ALA A 64 -6.75 -3.31 -2.20
CA ALA A 64 -7.35 -4.64 -2.18
C ALA A 64 -8.74 -4.66 -2.83
N TYR A 65 -9.55 -3.64 -2.59
CA TYR A 65 -10.87 -3.49 -3.22
C TYR A 65 -10.75 -3.36 -4.75
N VAL A 66 -9.90 -2.46 -5.24
CA VAL A 66 -9.71 -2.25 -6.69
C VAL A 66 -9.18 -3.53 -7.35
N PHE A 67 -8.27 -4.26 -6.70
CA PHE A 67 -7.76 -5.54 -7.18
C PHE A 67 -8.87 -6.60 -7.27
N SER A 68 -9.68 -6.75 -6.22
CA SER A 68 -10.82 -7.66 -6.19
C SER A 68 -11.80 -7.37 -7.32
N VAL A 69 -12.19 -6.11 -7.51
CA VAL A 69 -13.15 -5.72 -8.56
C VAL A 69 -12.62 -6.06 -9.95
N LEU A 70 -11.35 -5.73 -10.24
CA LEU A 70 -10.75 -6.06 -11.53
C LEU A 70 -10.68 -7.57 -11.77
N VAL A 71 -10.26 -8.35 -10.77
CA VAL A 71 -10.23 -9.82 -10.88
C VAL A 71 -11.64 -10.38 -11.12
N THR A 72 -12.66 -9.87 -10.44
CA THR A 72 -14.05 -10.33 -10.68
C THR A 72 -14.56 -9.98 -12.07
N LEU A 73 -14.22 -8.79 -12.60
CA LEU A 73 -14.56 -8.38 -13.96
C LEU A 73 -13.89 -9.28 -15.00
N TYR A 74 -12.60 -9.57 -14.81
CA TYR A 74 -11.85 -10.49 -15.67
C TYR A 74 -12.36 -11.92 -15.59
N ALA A 75 -12.71 -12.41 -14.40
CA ALA A 75 -13.29 -13.74 -14.24
C ALA A 75 -14.63 -13.86 -14.97
N ALA A 76 -15.48 -12.83 -14.87
CA ALA A 76 -16.76 -12.79 -15.59
C ALA A 76 -16.58 -12.75 -17.11
N GLU A 77 -15.57 -12.04 -17.61
CA GLU A 77 -15.25 -11.92 -19.04
C GLU A 77 -14.61 -13.20 -19.62
N VAL A 78 -13.95 -14.02 -18.81
CA VAL A 78 -13.37 -15.31 -19.23
C VAL A 78 -14.39 -16.46 -19.17
N THR A 79 -15.43 -16.33 -18.36
CA THR A 79 -16.46 -17.38 -18.17
C THR A 79 -17.60 -17.30 -19.21
N ASN A 80 -17.76 -16.16 -19.90
CA ASN A 80 -18.67 -15.96 -21.04
C ASN A 80 -17.91 -16.13 -22.37
#